data_AF-A0A238XC38-F1
#
_entry.id   AF-A0A238XC38-F1
#
_cell.length_a   1.000
_cell.length_b   1.000
_cell.length_c   1.000
_cell.angle_alpha   90.00
_cell.angle_beta   90.00
_cell.angle_gamma   90.00
#
_symmetry.space_group_name_H-M   'P 1'
#
loop_
_entity.id
_entity.type
_entity.pdbx_description
1 polymer ?
#
loop_
_entity_poly.entity_id
_entity_poly.type
_entity_poly.pdbx_seq_one_letter_code
_entity_poly.pdbx_strand_id
1 'polypeptide(L)' 'MVDDQYRGLLTEREREILRGDADVSDNYRYRVVSRIRTKIENVDEDVEILAENREDLLEELREVVCED' A
#
# COMPACT_ATOMS: atom_id res chain seq x y z
N MET A 1 -5.56 20.52 0.52
CA MET A 1 -6.15 19.25 0.96
C MET A 1 -5.28 18.77 2.10
N VAL A 2 -5.74 18.96 3.32
CA VAL A 2 -4.97 18.75 4.55
C VAL A 2 -4.95 17.25 4.81
N ASP A 3 -3.87 16.63 4.34
CA ASP A 3 -3.06 15.64 5.05
C ASP A 3 -3.54 14.19 5.18
N ASP A 4 -3.34 13.50 4.05
CA ASP A 4 -2.98 12.07 3.91
C ASP A 4 -1.65 11.70 4.65
N GLN A 5 -1.28 12.45 5.69
CA GLN A 5 0.11 12.66 6.15
C GLN A 5 0.85 11.39 6.61
N TYR A 6 0.14 10.30 6.88
CA TYR A 6 0.72 9.03 7.35
C TYR A 6 0.04 7.79 6.75
N ARG A 7 -0.53 7.88 5.54
CA ARG A 7 -1.11 6.68 4.91
C ARG A 7 -0.03 5.63 4.61
N GLY A 8 -0.33 4.37 4.88
CA GLY A 8 0.44 3.24 4.36
C GLY A 8 0.22 3.03 2.86
N LEU A 9 0.25 1.78 2.40
CA LEU A 9 0.16 1.44 0.97
C LEU A 9 -1.12 1.96 0.28
N LEU A 10 -2.26 1.83 0.96
CA LEU A 10 -3.59 2.11 0.40
C LEU A 10 -4.15 3.44 0.89
N THR A 11 -4.76 4.19 -0.03
CA THR A 11 -5.59 5.35 0.31
C THR A 11 -6.93 4.92 0.91
N GLU A 12 -7.63 5.82 1.59
CA GLU A 12 -8.99 5.55 2.10
C GLU A 12 -9.94 5.10 0.98
N ARG A 13 -9.91 5.81 -0.15
CA ARG A 13 -10.75 5.48 -1.30
C ARG A 13 -10.42 4.11 -1.90
N GLU A 14 -9.15 3.73 -1.96
CA GLU A 14 -8.76 2.40 -2.42
C GLU A 14 -9.26 1.30 -1.47
N ARG A 15 -9.25 1.54 -0.16
CA ARG A 15 -9.82 0.62 0.84
C ARG A 15 -11.33 0.43 0.64
N GLU A 16 -12.08 1.51 0.45
CA GLU A 16 -13.52 1.45 0.16
C GLU A 16 -13.82 0.63 -1.11
N ILE A 17 -13.05 0.86 -2.18
CA ILE A 17 -13.22 0.14 -3.45
C ILE A 17 -12.89 -1.35 -3.31
N LEU A 18 -11.84 -1.69 -2.56
CA LEU A 18 -11.47 -3.09 -2.32
C LEU A 18 -12.51 -3.82 -1.46
N ARG A 19 -13.06 -3.16 -0.44
CA ARG A 19 -14.13 -3.70 0.42
C ARG A 19 -15.47 -3.86 -0.31
N GLY A 20 -15.65 -3.14 -1.43
CA GLY A 20 -16.90 -3.12 -2.18
C GLY A 20 -17.91 -2.10 -1.62
N ASP A 21 -17.47 -1.22 -0.74
CA ASP A 21 -18.28 -0.16 -0.15
C ASP A 21 -18.51 1.01 -1.13
N ALA A 22 -17.69 1.08 -2.19
CA ALA A 22 -17.78 2.08 -3.24
C ALA A 22 -18.59 1.56 -4.44
N ASP A 23 -19.66 2.27 -4.79
CA ASP A 23 -20.38 2.05 -6.04
C ASP A 23 -19.59 2.63 -7.22
N VAL A 24 -18.85 1.76 -7.91
CA VAL A 24 -18.01 2.09 -9.06
C VAL A 24 -18.10 1.00 -10.12
N SER A 25 -17.85 1.36 -11.37
CA SER A 25 -17.84 0.38 -12.47
C SER A 25 -16.74 -0.68 -12.31
N ASP A 26 -16.98 -1.89 -12.82
CA ASP A 26 -16.01 -2.98 -12.81
C ASP A 26 -14.68 -2.58 -13.48
N ASN A 27 -14.76 -1.81 -14.57
CA ASN A 27 -13.56 -1.31 -15.24
C ASN A 27 -12.74 -0.39 -14.34
N TYR A 28 -13.40 0.48 -13.57
CA TYR A 28 -12.70 1.35 -12.64
C TYR A 28 -12.12 0.57 -11.47
N ARG A 29 -12.88 -0.37 -10.90
CA ARG A 29 -12.39 -1.30 -9.87
C ARG A 29 -11.15 -2.06 -10.34
N TYR A 30 -11.17 -2.60 -11.56
CA TYR A 30 -10.03 -3.30 -12.16
C TYR A 30 -8.80 -2.39 -12.27
N ARG A 31 -8.97 -1.14 -12.74
CA ARG A 31 -7.87 -0.17 -12.80
C ARG A 31 -7.28 0.13 -11.43
N VAL A 32 -8.11 0.25 -10.41
CA VAL A 32 -7.65 0.46 -9.02
C VAL A 32 -6.84 -0.74 -8.54
N VAL A 33 -7.30 -1.97 -8.76
CA VAL A 33 -6.54 -3.18 -8.42
C VAL A 33 -5.21 -3.22 -9.15
N SER A 34 -5.18 -2.89 -10.45
CA SER A 34 -3.93 -2.83 -11.22
C SER A 34 -2.95 -1.81 -10.64
N ARG A 35 -3.44 -0.64 -10.22
CA ARG A 35 -2.59 0.38 -9.59
C ARG A 35 -2.02 -0.10 -8.26
N ILE A 36 -2.83 -0.79 -7.45
CA ILE A 36 -2.39 -1.34 -6.16
C ILE A 36 -1.30 -2.39 -6.37
N ARG A 37 -1.37 -3.23 -7.41
CA ARG A 37 -0.30 -4.17 -7.75
C ARG A 37 1.04 -3.47 -8.00
N THR A 38 1.03 -2.41 -8.79
CA THR A 38 2.24 -1.60 -9.01
C THR A 38 2.75 -0.96 -7.73
N LYS A 39 1.87 -0.54 -6.81
CA LYS A 39 2.33 -0.05 -5.50
C LYS A 39 3.02 -1.14 -4.69
N ILE A 40 2.53 -2.38 -4.73
CA ILE A 40 3.17 -3.52 -4.06
C ILE A 40 4.54 -3.80 -4.67
N GLU A 41 4.66 -3.75 -6.00
CA GLU A 41 5.95 -3.89 -6.68
C GLU A 41 6.95 -2.82 -6.21
N ASN A 42 6.51 -1.57 -6.03
CA ASN A 42 7.38 -0.51 -5.52
C ASN A 42 7.82 -0.70 -4.06
N VAL A 43 7.08 -1.47 -3.25
CA VAL A 43 7.51 -1.79 -1.87
C VAL A 43 8.78 -2.63 -1.88
N ASP A 44 9.03 -3.41 -2.93
CA ASP A 44 10.27 -4.18 -3.09
C ASP A 44 11.50 -3.24 -3.12
N GLU A 45 11.42 -2.19 -3.92
CA GLU A 45 12.45 -1.13 -3.99
C GLU A 45 12.61 -0.41 -2.64
N ASP A 46 11.49 -0.07 -1.98
CA ASP A 46 11.53 0.55 -0.65
C ASP A 46 12.22 -0.36 0.38
N VAL A 47 11.97 -1.68 0.33
CA VAL A 47 12.60 -2.68 1.21
C VAL A 47 14.11 -2.74 1.00
N GLU A 48 14.60 -2.70 -0.25
CA GLU A 48 16.03 -2.65 -0.55
C GLU A 48 16.68 -1.40 0.06
N ILE A 49 16.06 -0.23 -0.12
CA ILE A 49 16.53 1.03 0.45
C ILE A 49 16.58 0.97 1.98
N LEU A 50 15.54 0.43 2.62
CA LEU A 50 15.51 0.27 4.08
C LEU A 50 16.59 -0.70 4.55
N ALA A 51 16.78 -1.83 3.88
CA ALA A 51 17.81 -2.82 4.23
C ALA A 51 19.23 -2.20 4.20
N GLU A 52 19.50 -1.36 3.20
CA GLU A 52 20.82 -0.73 3.05
C GLU A 52 21.06 0.42 4.02
N ASN A 53 20.03 1.19 4.38
CA ASN A 53 20.20 2.47 5.05
C ASN A 53 19.67 2.50 6.50
N ARG A 54 18.61 1.75 6.80
CA ARG A 54 17.84 1.79 8.06
C ARG A 54 17.17 0.45 8.35
N GLU A 55 17.99 -0.55 8.69
CA GLU A 55 17.53 -1.92 9.00
C GLU A 55 16.49 -1.95 10.13
N ASP A 56 16.57 -1.02 11.09
CA ASP A 56 15.60 -0.85 12.19
C ASP A 56 14.18 -0.62 11.67
N LEU A 57 14.02 0.23 10.64
CA LEU A 57 12.71 0.50 10.04
C LEU A 57 12.20 -0.66 9.18
N LEU A 58 13.11 -1.46 8.59
CA LEU A 58 12.73 -2.67 7.87
C LEU A 58 12.20 -3.75 8.83
N GLU A 59 12.80 -3.88 10.02
CA GLU A 59 12.32 -4.77 11.07
C GLU A 59 10.91 -4.36 11.52
N GLU A 60 10.68 -3.07 11.81
CA GLU A 60 9.34 -2.54 12.14
C GLU A 60 8.31 -2.84 11.02
N LEU A 61 8.70 -2.70 9.74
CA LEU A 61 7.82 -3.03 8.61
C LEU A 61 7.47 -4.53 8.59
N ARG A 62 8.46 -5.40 8.81
CA ARG A 62 8.27 -6.86 8.82
C ARG A 62 7.35 -7.29 9.95
N GLU A 63 7.49 -6.71 11.14
CA GLU A 63 6.60 -6.98 12.28
C GLU A 63 5.12 -6.70 11.98
N VAL A 64 4.84 -5.69 11.15
CA VAL A 64 3.46 -5.32 10.80
C VAL A 64 2.89 -6.17 9.66
N VAL A 65 3.73 -6.68 8.76
CA VAL A 65 3.30 -7.36 7.51
C VAL A 65 3.41 -8.89 7.60
N CYS A 66 4.40 -9.41 8.29
CA CYS A 66 4.59 -10.84 8.49
C CYS A 66 3.91 -11.24 9.80
N GLU A 67 2.89 -12.10 9.73
CA GLU A 67 2.46 -12.86 10.90
C GLU A 67 3.57 -13.89 11.21
N ASP A 68 3.93 -14.06 12.49
CA ASP A 68 4.91 -15.08 12.94
C ASP A 68 4.66 -16.47 12.31
#